data_AF-A0A7J5V796-F1
#
_entry.id   AF-A0A7J5V796-F1
#
_cell.length_a   1.000
_cell.length_b   1.000
_cell.length_c   1.000
_cell.angle_alpha   90.00
_cell.angle_beta   90.00
_cell.angle_gamma   90.00
#
_symmetry.space_group_name_H-M   'P 1'
#
loop_
_entity.id
_entity.type
_entity.pdbx_description
1 polymer ?
#
loop_
_entity_poly.entity_id
_entity_poly.type
_entity_poly.pdbx_seq_one_letter_code
_entity_poly.pdbx_strand_id
1 'polypeptide(L)'
;MEIGNRVKFLAGNERKLGTITSKKGRLLRVKGDDGKLYINTKKAGTKGAFVKNIKMQNFGIMVFDTRLDSGFRSKRQTAHFFEEYAYHAHWGFAAERIHNIESLKYFMEKRQIPGEIIIFSGHGHEKAGFSFCDGPMLNEETVIAPRKDNYGKILIFSSCLLGSNANLCMGLLEKFKAKALITYKTEMFDQYCFLAETFLLQILAHNEPPKHAVDLVNKALKPMKNYVQKSIKTFPMVCFPD
;
A
#
# COMPACT_ATOMS: atom_id res chain seq x y z
N MET A 1 2.93 18.44 -14.06
CA MET A 1 2.47 17.15 -14.61
C MET A 1 3.39 16.81 -15.76
N GLU A 2 4.12 15.71 -15.65
CA GLU A 2 5.12 15.27 -16.63
C GLU A 2 4.67 13.99 -17.35
N ILE A 3 5.36 13.67 -18.44
CA ILE A 3 5.18 12.38 -19.13
C ILE A 3 5.55 11.25 -18.16
N GLY A 4 4.77 10.17 -18.14
CA GLY A 4 4.90 9.07 -17.20
C GLY A 4 4.05 9.22 -15.93
N ASN A 5 3.56 10.42 -15.62
CA ASN A 5 2.75 10.63 -14.42
C ASN A 5 1.38 9.93 -14.54
N ARG A 6 0.99 9.22 -13.47
CA ARG A 6 -0.35 8.66 -13.31
C ARG A 6 -1.35 9.75 -12.95
N VAL A 7 -2.51 9.73 -13.59
CA VAL A 7 -3.54 10.75 -13.45
C VAL A 7 -4.92 10.14 -13.36
N LYS A 8 -5.77 10.78 -12.56
CA LYS A 8 -7.22 10.59 -12.60
C LYS A 8 -7.85 11.71 -13.42
N PHE A 9 -8.83 11.37 -14.25
CA PHE A 9 -9.48 12.32 -15.15
C PHE A 9 -10.95 11.94 -15.38
N LEU A 10 -11.71 12.87 -15.97
CA LEU A 10 -13.09 12.64 -16.41
C LEU A 10 -13.14 12.50 -17.93
N ALA A 11 -13.70 11.39 -18.42
CA ALA A 11 -14.05 11.18 -19.82
C ALA A 11 -15.58 11.11 -19.94
N GLY A 12 -16.21 12.17 -20.43
CA GLY A 12 -17.66 12.35 -20.26
C GLY A 12 -18.01 12.50 -18.78
N ASN A 13 -18.88 11.64 -18.27
CA ASN A 13 -19.27 11.59 -16.86
C ASN A 13 -18.53 10.51 -16.06
N GLU A 14 -17.67 9.72 -16.70
CA GLU A 14 -16.94 8.65 -16.04
C GLU A 14 -15.59 9.11 -15.51
N ARG A 15 -15.27 8.71 -14.27
CA ARG A 15 -13.90 8.82 -13.74
C ARG A 15 -13.06 7.70 -14.30
N LYS A 16 -11.89 8.05 -14.83
CA LYS A 16 -10.92 7.11 -15.39
C LYS A 16 -9.52 7.39 -14.85
N LEU A 17 -8.67 6.38 -15.00
CA LEU A 17 -7.25 6.42 -14.71
C LEU A 17 -6.44 6.25 -15.99
N GLY A 18 -5.22 6.75 -15.96
CA GLY A 18 -4.27 6.55 -17.03
C GLY A 18 -2.95 7.26 -16.77
N THR A 19 -2.09 7.23 -17.77
CA THR A 19 -0.74 7.78 -17.71
C THR A 19 -0.55 8.86 -18.76
N ILE A 20 0.09 9.97 -18.40
CA ILE A 20 0.45 11.00 -19.36
C ILE A 20 1.50 10.43 -20.33
N THR A 21 1.16 10.36 -21.61
CA THR A 21 2.07 9.83 -22.65
C THR A 21 2.75 10.91 -23.46
N SER A 22 2.23 12.15 -23.44
CA SER A 22 2.83 13.28 -24.14
C SER A 22 2.34 14.60 -23.55
N LYS A 23 3.23 15.59 -23.56
CA LYS A 23 2.97 16.97 -23.13
C LYS A 23 3.55 17.96 -24.14
N LYS A 24 2.71 18.84 -24.70
CA LYS A 24 3.13 19.96 -25.57
C LYS A 24 2.46 21.24 -25.10
N GLY A 25 3.20 22.07 -24.35
CA GLY A 25 2.63 23.22 -23.66
C GLY A 25 1.54 22.79 -22.68
N ARG A 26 0.30 23.28 -22.87
CA ARG A 26 -0.87 22.90 -22.07
C ARG A 26 -1.59 21.63 -22.56
N LEU A 27 -1.21 21.09 -23.72
CA LEU A 27 -1.82 19.91 -24.29
C LEU A 27 -1.24 18.66 -23.63
N LEU A 28 -2.11 17.85 -23.02
CA LEU A 28 -1.78 16.58 -22.39
C LEU A 28 -2.47 15.46 -23.16
N ARG A 29 -1.70 14.43 -23.52
CA ARG A 29 -2.23 13.13 -23.96
C ARG A 29 -2.11 12.13 -22.83
N VAL A 30 -3.19 11.42 -22.58
CA VAL A 30 -3.28 10.41 -21.53
C VAL A 30 -3.66 9.09 -22.18
N LYS A 31 -2.90 8.03 -21.95
CA LYS A 31 -3.34 6.67 -22.30
C LYS A 31 -4.08 6.13 -21.09
N GLY A 32 -5.38 5.86 -21.25
CA GLY A 32 -6.19 5.28 -20.19
C GLY A 32 -5.79 3.84 -19.93
N ASP A 33 -6.12 3.35 -18.73
CA ASP A 33 -5.92 1.94 -18.37
C ASP A 33 -6.76 0.99 -19.24
N ASP A 34 -7.83 1.51 -19.87
CA ASP A 34 -8.62 0.83 -20.90
C ASP A 34 -7.93 0.78 -22.29
N GLY A 35 -6.68 1.24 -22.38
CA GLY A 35 -5.89 1.30 -23.61
C GLY A 35 -6.24 2.44 -24.55
N LYS A 36 -7.31 3.21 -24.28
CA LYS A 36 -7.76 4.30 -25.16
C LYS A 36 -6.89 5.54 -24.98
N LEU A 37 -6.79 6.34 -26.05
CA LEU A 37 -6.09 7.62 -26.02
C LEU A 37 -7.07 8.75 -25.69
N TYR A 38 -6.67 9.56 -24.72
CA TYR A 38 -7.42 10.69 -24.21
C TYR A 38 -6.62 12.00 -24.34
N ILE A 39 -7.31 13.12 -24.52
CA ILE A 39 -6.68 14.42 -24.72
C ILE A 39 -7.47 15.56 -24.07
N ASN A 40 -6.78 16.53 -23.47
CA ASN A 40 -7.41 17.65 -22.76
C ASN A 40 -7.79 18.84 -23.68
N THR A 41 -7.92 18.62 -24.99
CA THR A 41 -8.34 19.64 -25.96
C THR A 41 -9.36 19.08 -26.95
N LYS A 42 -10.27 19.93 -27.44
CA LYS A 42 -11.27 19.58 -28.46
C LYS A 42 -10.91 20.10 -29.86
N LYS A 43 -9.64 20.48 -30.11
CA LYS A 43 -9.24 21.04 -31.41
C LYS A 43 -9.49 20.06 -32.57
N ALA A 44 -9.92 20.59 -33.71
CA ALA A 44 -10.08 19.80 -34.93
C ALA A 44 -8.76 19.11 -35.30
N GLY A 45 -8.81 17.82 -35.68
CA GLY A 45 -7.65 17.03 -36.09
C GLY A 45 -6.90 16.30 -34.96
N THR A 46 -7.24 16.48 -33.68
CA THR A 46 -6.63 15.68 -32.61
C THR A 46 -7.28 14.30 -32.48
N LYS A 47 -6.47 13.24 -32.61
CA LYS A 47 -6.88 11.85 -32.32
C LYS A 47 -6.95 11.63 -30.80
N GLY A 48 -8.12 11.26 -30.28
CA GLY A 48 -8.33 10.88 -28.88
C GLY A 48 -9.64 11.40 -28.29
N ALA A 49 -10.18 10.71 -27.28
CA ALA A 49 -11.38 11.14 -26.58
C ALA A 49 -11.08 12.31 -25.64
N PHE A 50 -11.99 13.28 -25.57
CA PHE A 50 -11.76 14.47 -24.77
C PHE A 50 -11.87 14.22 -23.26
N VAL A 51 -10.97 14.79 -22.46
CA VAL A 51 -10.95 14.67 -21.00
C VAL A 51 -10.86 16.00 -20.27
N LYS A 52 -11.42 16.03 -19.05
CA LYS A 52 -11.37 17.16 -18.12
C LYS A 52 -10.84 16.74 -16.75
N ASN A 53 -10.54 17.73 -15.90
CA ASN A 53 -10.16 17.52 -14.50
C ASN A 53 -9.01 16.53 -14.30
N ILE A 54 -8.00 16.59 -15.16
CA ILE A 54 -6.79 15.79 -15.01
C ILE A 54 -6.11 16.24 -13.71
N LYS A 55 -6.07 15.33 -12.74
CA LYS A 55 -5.37 15.51 -11.47
C LYS A 55 -4.35 14.40 -11.35
N MET A 56 -3.20 14.72 -10.77
CA MET A 56 -2.26 13.69 -10.36
C MET A 56 -2.97 12.65 -9.50
N GLN A 57 -2.78 11.39 -9.82
CA GLN A 57 -3.08 10.32 -8.90
C GLN A 57 -1.83 10.14 -8.04
N ASN A 58 -1.84 10.75 -6.86
CA ASN A 58 -0.77 10.59 -5.89
C ASN A 58 -0.98 9.25 -5.17
N PHE A 59 -0.63 8.14 -5.84
CA PHE A 59 -0.42 6.89 -5.14
C PHE A 59 0.99 6.89 -4.58
N GLY A 60 1.14 6.49 -3.32
CA GLY A 60 2.42 6.46 -2.67
C GLY A 60 2.40 5.59 -1.43
N ILE A 61 3.57 5.08 -1.10
CA ILE A 61 3.79 4.16 0.00
C ILE A 61 4.75 4.77 1.01
N MET A 62 4.41 4.63 2.28
CA MET A 62 5.30 4.89 3.40
C MET A 62 5.69 3.56 4.03
N VAL A 63 6.97 3.25 4.13
CA VAL A 63 7.45 2.03 4.80
C VAL A 63 7.96 2.39 6.19
N PHE A 64 7.42 1.73 7.20
CA PHE A 64 7.95 1.70 8.55
C PHE A 64 8.67 0.38 8.79
N ASP A 65 9.98 0.42 8.88
CA ASP A 65 10.82 -0.74 9.15
C ASP A 65 11.21 -0.78 10.62
N THR A 66 10.99 -1.91 11.31
CA THR A 66 11.27 -2.00 12.73
C THR A 66 12.70 -2.45 13.06
N ARG A 67 13.48 -2.99 12.12
CA ARG A 67 14.78 -3.64 12.45
C ARG A 67 15.91 -2.67 12.80
N LEU A 68 16.75 -3.08 13.77
CA LEU A 68 18.02 -2.45 14.13
C LEU A 68 19.15 -3.03 13.25
N ASP A 69 20.05 -2.19 12.76
CA ASP A 69 21.23 -2.61 11.97
C ASP A 69 22.16 -3.57 12.73
N SER A 70 22.13 -3.56 14.06
CA SER A 70 23.03 -4.34 14.93
C SER A 70 22.73 -5.85 14.94
N GLY A 71 21.58 -6.27 14.41
CA GLY A 71 21.30 -7.68 14.11
C GLY A 71 21.86 -8.10 12.75
N PHE A 72 23.20 -8.09 12.59
CA PHE A 72 23.99 -8.32 11.35
C PHE A 72 23.72 -9.62 10.55
N ARG A 73 22.66 -10.38 10.83
CA ARG A 73 22.29 -11.60 10.10
C ARG A 73 21.09 -11.43 9.17
N SER A 74 20.33 -10.36 9.30
CA SER A 74 19.19 -10.09 8.42
C SER A 74 19.63 -9.42 7.12
N LYS A 75 19.51 -10.12 5.99
CA LYS A 75 19.65 -9.53 4.65
C LYS A 75 18.36 -8.89 4.12
N ARG A 76 17.30 -8.77 4.93
CA ARG A 76 16.01 -8.22 4.49
C ARG A 76 16.16 -6.72 4.23
N GLN A 77 15.92 -6.30 2.99
CA GLN A 77 16.02 -4.91 2.55
C GLN A 77 14.64 -4.38 2.13
N THR A 78 13.65 -4.43 3.04
CA THR A 78 12.26 -4.10 2.70
C THR A 78 12.12 -2.68 2.16
N ALA A 79 12.73 -1.69 2.82
CA ALA A 79 12.70 -0.30 2.36
C ALA A 79 13.30 -0.15 0.95
N HIS A 80 14.49 -0.74 0.70
CA HIS A 80 15.15 -0.67 -0.60
C HIS A 80 14.34 -1.37 -1.71
N PHE A 81 13.77 -2.54 -1.41
CA PHE A 81 12.89 -3.25 -2.34
C PHE A 81 11.71 -2.38 -2.76
N PHE A 82 11.03 -1.74 -1.79
CA PHE A 82 9.89 -0.87 -2.09
C PHE A 82 10.28 0.46 -2.72
N GLU A 83 11.48 0.97 -2.44
CA GLU A 83 12.04 2.14 -3.10
C GLU A 83 12.19 1.90 -4.60
N GLU A 84 12.90 0.82 -4.98
CA GLU A 84 13.09 0.43 -6.38
C GLU A 84 11.76 0.14 -7.05
N TYR A 85 10.87 -0.59 -6.38
CA TYR A 85 9.55 -0.89 -6.91
C TYR A 85 8.72 0.36 -7.18
N ALA A 86 8.64 1.28 -6.20
CA ALA A 86 7.88 2.52 -6.33
C ALA A 86 8.49 3.45 -7.39
N TYR A 87 9.82 3.48 -7.51
CA TYR A 87 10.52 4.21 -8.57
C TYR A 87 10.05 3.74 -9.96
N HIS A 88 10.05 2.43 -10.21
CA HIS A 88 9.59 1.85 -11.47
C HIS A 88 8.08 1.98 -11.70
N ALA A 89 7.28 1.97 -10.63
CA ALA A 89 5.84 2.18 -10.71
C ALA A 89 5.43 3.66 -10.83
N HIS A 90 6.40 4.59 -10.75
CA HIS A 90 6.19 6.04 -10.69
C HIS A 90 5.27 6.47 -9.53
N TRP A 91 5.47 5.87 -8.35
CA TRP A 91 4.73 6.18 -7.13
C TRP A 91 5.57 7.02 -6.17
N GLY A 92 4.90 7.74 -5.27
CA GLY A 92 5.58 8.37 -4.14
C GLY A 92 6.13 7.32 -3.19
N PHE A 93 7.36 7.52 -2.71
CA PHE A 93 8.00 6.64 -1.75
C PHE A 93 8.58 7.44 -0.59
N ALA A 94 8.43 6.91 0.61
CA ALA A 94 9.18 7.31 1.78
C ALA A 94 9.38 6.09 2.67
N ALA A 95 10.46 6.05 3.43
CA ALA A 95 10.71 5.02 4.42
C ALA A 95 11.36 5.61 5.65
N GLU A 96 10.98 5.10 6.81
CA GLU A 96 11.52 5.49 8.10
C GLU A 96 11.69 4.25 8.97
N ARG A 97 12.67 4.32 9.87
CA ARG A 97 12.87 3.28 10.87
C ARG A 97 12.13 3.63 12.15
N ILE A 98 11.35 2.68 12.67
CA ILE A 98 10.61 2.85 13.93
C ILE A 98 11.00 1.76 14.92
N HIS A 99 11.82 2.12 15.91
CA HIS A 99 12.39 1.14 16.85
C HIS A 99 11.55 0.91 18.11
N ASN A 100 10.60 1.82 18.37
CA ASN A 100 9.74 1.81 19.55
C ASN A 100 8.43 2.60 19.32
N ILE A 101 7.55 2.57 20.32
CA ILE A 101 6.25 3.24 20.31
C ILE A 101 6.41 4.76 20.20
N GLU A 102 7.42 5.36 20.82
CA GLU A 102 7.71 6.78 20.81
C GLU A 102 8.05 7.28 19.41
N SER A 103 8.86 6.50 18.68
CA SER A 103 9.18 6.77 17.27
C SER A 103 7.92 6.71 16.41
N LEU A 104 7.09 5.69 16.61
CA LEU A 104 5.82 5.59 15.90
C LEU A 104 4.90 6.78 16.21
N LYS A 105 4.78 7.17 17.49
CA LYS A 105 4.01 8.35 17.91
C LYS A 105 4.53 9.62 17.27
N TYR A 106 5.84 9.81 17.21
CA TYR A 106 6.44 10.96 16.52
C TYR A 106 5.94 11.05 15.08
N PHE A 107 6.02 9.97 14.30
CA PHE A 107 5.57 9.98 12.91
C PHE A 107 4.04 10.11 12.78
N MET A 108 3.26 9.33 13.54
CA MET A 108 1.81 9.29 13.39
C MET A 108 1.11 10.54 13.95
N GLU A 109 1.64 11.13 15.03
CA GLU A 109 1.01 12.23 15.77
C GLU A 109 1.63 13.60 15.48
N LYS A 110 2.89 13.66 15.03
CA LYS A 110 3.57 14.95 14.75
C LYS A 110 3.79 15.21 13.26
N ARG A 111 3.86 14.17 12.42
CA ARG A 111 4.17 14.31 11.00
C ARG A 111 2.96 13.98 10.12
N GLN A 112 2.88 14.66 8.97
CA GLN A 112 2.00 14.23 7.89
C GLN A 112 2.72 13.12 7.12
N ILE A 113 2.10 11.95 7.02
CA ILE A 113 2.63 10.83 6.24
C ILE A 113 2.19 11.01 4.78
N PRO A 114 3.10 11.02 3.80
CA PRO A 114 2.74 11.11 2.39
C PRO A 114 2.07 9.80 1.91
N GLY A 115 1.35 9.87 0.79
CA GLY A 115 0.76 8.69 0.15
C GLY A 115 -0.51 8.14 0.81
N GLU A 116 -1.02 7.04 0.25
CA GLU A 116 -2.26 6.40 0.70
C GLU A 116 -2.00 5.13 1.52
N ILE A 117 -0.81 4.54 1.37
CA ILE A 117 -0.45 3.27 1.98
C ILE A 117 0.63 3.47 3.04
N ILE A 118 0.47 2.83 4.20
CA ILE A 118 1.52 2.66 5.20
C ILE A 118 1.82 1.16 5.33
N ILE A 119 3.07 0.77 5.16
CA ILE A 119 3.54 -0.60 5.28
C ILE A 119 4.35 -0.72 6.57
N PHE A 120 3.88 -1.52 7.52
CA PHE A 120 4.64 -1.93 8.70
C PHE A 120 5.40 -3.21 8.35
N SER A 121 6.72 -3.11 8.22
CA SER A 121 7.61 -4.23 7.96
C SER A 121 8.28 -4.67 9.25
N GLY A 122 7.95 -5.88 9.70
CA GLY A 122 8.45 -6.39 10.97
C GLY A 122 7.83 -7.72 11.35
N HIS A 123 8.02 -8.11 12.61
CA HIS A 123 7.47 -9.35 13.14
C HIS A 123 6.09 -9.11 13.76
N GLY A 124 5.21 -10.08 13.59
CA GLY A 124 3.86 -10.07 14.15
C GLY A 124 3.64 -11.29 15.02
N HIS A 125 2.72 -11.17 15.97
CA HIS A 125 2.33 -12.24 16.87
C HIS A 125 0.83 -12.15 17.17
N GLU A 126 0.12 -13.26 17.01
CA GLU A 126 -1.35 -13.37 17.13
C GLU A 126 -1.94 -12.76 18.42
N LYS A 127 -1.25 -12.91 19.55
CA LYS A 127 -1.70 -12.42 20.86
C LYS A 127 -1.06 -11.11 21.28
N ALA A 128 0.15 -10.86 20.82
CA ALA A 128 1.00 -9.83 21.42
C ALA A 128 1.06 -8.57 20.55
N GLY A 129 0.73 -8.67 19.26
CA GLY A 129 0.71 -7.53 18.35
C GLY A 129 1.87 -7.51 17.37
N PHE A 130 2.18 -6.31 16.89
CA PHE A 130 3.32 -6.07 16.00
C PHE A 130 4.54 -5.66 16.82
N SER A 131 5.65 -6.36 16.64
CA SER A 131 6.84 -6.19 17.49
C SER A 131 7.75 -5.07 16.98
N PHE A 132 8.14 -4.19 17.91
CA PHE A 132 9.26 -3.28 17.71
C PHE A 132 10.57 -3.90 18.16
N CYS A 133 11.69 -3.37 17.69
CA CYS A 133 13.02 -3.86 18.06
C CYS A 133 13.34 -3.70 19.55
N ASP A 134 12.88 -2.62 20.18
CA ASP A 134 13.21 -2.32 21.58
C ASP A 134 12.34 -3.12 22.57
N GLY A 135 11.48 -4.03 22.09
CA GLY A 135 10.71 -4.98 22.92
C GLY A 135 9.20 -4.73 22.96
N PRO A 136 8.69 -3.51 23.20
CA PRO A 136 7.26 -3.25 23.24
C PRO A 136 6.56 -3.68 21.95
N MET A 137 5.31 -4.13 22.09
CA MET A 137 4.48 -4.49 20.95
C MET A 137 3.37 -3.46 20.74
N LEU A 138 3.10 -3.16 19.47
CA LEU A 138 1.93 -2.43 19.05
C LEU A 138 0.71 -3.35 19.10
N ASN A 139 -0.18 -3.08 20.05
CA ASN A 139 -1.36 -3.88 20.35
C ASN A 139 -2.57 -2.99 20.69
N GLU A 140 -3.65 -3.60 21.18
CA GLU A 140 -4.88 -2.89 21.57
C GLU A 140 -4.65 -1.85 22.68
N GLU A 141 -3.76 -2.12 23.64
CA GLU A 141 -3.46 -1.26 24.79
C GLU A 141 -2.58 -0.05 24.42
N THR A 142 -1.87 -0.11 23.29
CA THR A 142 -0.95 0.96 22.88
C THR A 142 -1.72 2.24 22.58
N VAL A 143 -1.48 3.34 23.31
CA VAL A 143 -2.16 4.61 23.05
C VAL A 143 -1.44 5.35 21.92
N ILE A 144 -2.13 5.61 20.80
CA ILE A 144 -1.66 6.44 19.68
C ILE A 144 -2.82 7.34 19.25
N ALA A 145 -2.56 8.62 19.03
CA ALA A 145 -3.54 9.60 18.56
C ALA A 145 -3.10 10.19 17.20
N PRO A 146 -3.32 9.48 16.07
CA PRO A 146 -2.82 9.94 14.79
C PRO A 146 -3.40 11.31 14.43
N ARG A 147 -2.59 12.11 13.72
CA ARG A 147 -3.07 13.36 13.12
C ARG A 147 -4.22 13.07 12.15
N LYS A 148 -5.17 14.00 12.04
CA LYS A 148 -6.31 13.88 11.11
C LYS A 148 -5.87 13.68 9.66
N ASP A 149 -4.76 14.28 9.25
CA ASP A 149 -4.18 14.13 7.90
C ASP A 149 -3.72 12.69 7.61
N ASN A 150 -3.55 11.87 8.64
CA ASN A 150 -3.16 10.47 8.54
C ASN A 150 -4.36 9.51 8.56
N TYR A 151 -5.59 10.00 8.71
CA TYR A 151 -6.80 9.16 8.71
C TYR A 151 -7.12 8.62 7.30
N GLY A 152 -7.84 7.50 7.24
CA GLY A 152 -8.32 6.91 5.99
C GLY A 152 -7.22 6.26 5.13
N LYS A 153 -5.99 6.15 5.65
CA LYS A 153 -4.90 5.40 5.00
C LYS A 153 -5.17 3.90 5.05
N ILE A 154 -4.57 3.17 4.11
CA ILE A 154 -4.57 1.71 4.14
C ILE A 154 -3.27 1.26 4.83
N LEU A 155 -3.42 0.39 5.82
CA LEU A 155 -2.29 -0.21 6.52
C LEU A 155 -2.02 -1.59 5.94
N ILE A 156 -0.75 -1.88 5.67
CA ILE A 156 -0.28 -3.22 5.33
C ILE A 156 0.70 -3.62 6.43
N PHE A 157 0.32 -4.61 7.22
CA PHE A 157 1.23 -5.26 8.16
C PHE A 157 1.90 -6.41 7.42
N SER A 158 3.10 -6.14 6.89
CA SER A 158 4.01 -7.13 6.30
C SER A 158 4.65 -7.97 7.41
N SER A 159 3.79 -8.64 8.16
CA SER A 159 4.10 -9.37 9.38
C SER A 159 3.19 -10.59 9.51
N CYS A 160 3.77 -11.71 9.93
CA CYS A 160 3.07 -12.97 10.08
C CYS A 160 2.08 -12.96 11.25
N LEU A 161 1.11 -13.87 11.24
CA LEU A 161 0.21 -14.24 12.34
C LEU A 161 -0.72 -13.15 12.89
N LEU A 162 -0.52 -11.86 12.60
CA LEU A 162 -1.38 -10.79 13.11
C LEU A 162 -2.85 -10.98 12.67
N GLY A 163 -3.05 -11.46 11.43
CA GLY A 163 -4.36 -11.66 10.83
C GLY A 163 -5.16 -12.84 11.40
N SER A 164 -4.58 -13.67 12.27
CA SER A 164 -5.33 -14.73 12.96
C SER A 164 -6.20 -14.18 14.09
N ASN A 165 -5.93 -12.95 14.56
CA ASN A 165 -6.68 -12.29 15.61
C ASN A 165 -7.45 -11.07 15.06
N ALA A 166 -8.74 -11.28 14.78
CA ALA A 166 -9.61 -10.25 14.23
C ALA A 166 -9.82 -9.07 15.18
N ASN A 167 -9.93 -9.31 16.50
CA ASN A 167 -10.13 -8.26 17.50
C ASN A 167 -8.93 -7.31 17.53
N LEU A 168 -7.73 -7.87 17.56
CA LEU A 168 -6.48 -7.10 17.49
C LEU A 168 -6.43 -6.27 16.20
N CYS A 169 -6.74 -6.86 15.05
CA CYS A 169 -6.74 -6.16 13.77
C CYS A 169 -7.77 -5.01 13.73
N MET A 170 -8.98 -5.24 14.23
CA MET A 170 -10.01 -4.19 14.31
C MET A 170 -9.61 -3.07 15.28
N GLY A 171 -9.01 -3.42 16.43
CA GLY A 171 -8.48 -2.45 17.39
C GLY A 171 -7.36 -1.61 16.80
N LEU A 172 -6.44 -2.20 16.03
CA LEU A 172 -5.40 -1.45 15.30
C LEU A 172 -6.02 -0.56 14.23
N LEU A 173 -6.98 -1.06 13.44
CA LEU A 173 -7.67 -0.27 12.41
C LEU A 173 -8.34 0.96 13.00
N GLU A 174 -9.07 0.80 14.11
CA GLU A 174 -9.73 1.91 14.80
C GLU A 174 -8.72 2.90 15.40
N LYS A 175 -7.65 2.39 16.03
CA LYS A 175 -6.59 3.19 16.64
C LYS A 175 -5.91 4.11 15.63
N PHE A 176 -5.65 3.59 14.42
CA PHE A 176 -5.06 4.38 13.34
C PHE A 176 -6.08 5.19 12.54
N LYS A 177 -7.39 5.03 12.81
CA LYS A 177 -8.49 5.56 11.97
C LYS A 177 -8.26 5.22 10.50
N ALA A 178 -7.79 4.00 10.24
CA ALA A 178 -7.45 3.52 8.92
C ALA A 178 -8.70 3.17 8.11
N LYS A 179 -8.60 3.28 6.78
CA LYS A 179 -9.65 2.81 5.86
C LYS A 179 -9.69 1.29 5.80
N ALA A 180 -8.51 0.66 5.82
CA ALA A 180 -8.36 -0.78 5.82
C ALA A 180 -7.03 -1.20 6.47
N LEU A 181 -6.99 -2.43 6.96
CA LEU A 181 -5.79 -3.10 7.46
C LEU A 181 -5.64 -4.43 6.75
N ILE A 182 -4.49 -4.66 6.13
CA ILE A 182 -4.18 -5.89 5.38
C ILE A 182 -3.01 -6.60 6.07
N THR A 183 -3.12 -7.91 6.27
CA THR A 183 -2.10 -8.70 6.97
C THR A 183 -2.21 -10.20 6.65
N TYR A 184 -1.43 -11.05 7.33
CA TYR A 184 -1.34 -12.48 7.11
C TYR A 184 -1.85 -13.30 8.30
N LYS A 185 -2.64 -14.33 8.02
CA LYS A 185 -3.18 -15.27 9.03
C LYS A 185 -2.16 -16.28 9.54
N THR A 186 -1.09 -16.52 8.79
CA THR A 186 -0.12 -17.58 9.08
C THR A 186 1.31 -17.03 8.96
N GLU A 187 2.28 -17.87 9.30
CA GLU A 187 3.68 -17.61 8.95
C GLU A 187 3.84 -17.57 7.43
N MET A 188 4.76 -16.74 6.95
CA MET A 188 5.05 -16.49 5.54
C MET A 188 6.54 -16.17 5.40
N PHE A 189 7.18 -16.69 4.36
CA PHE A 189 8.53 -16.23 4.00
C PHE A 189 8.47 -14.84 3.36
N ASP A 190 9.43 -13.98 3.71
CA ASP A 190 9.52 -12.59 3.27
C ASP A 190 9.38 -12.41 1.75
N GLN A 191 10.02 -13.28 0.96
CA GLN A 191 9.94 -13.25 -0.50
C GLN A 191 8.52 -13.41 -1.05
N TYR A 192 7.66 -14.17 -0.36
CA TYR A 192 6.27 -14.34 -0.76
C TYR A 192 5.39 -13.17 -0.28
N CYS A 193 5.74 -12.55 0.85
CA CYS A 193 5.13 -11.29 1.26
C CYS A 193 5.39 -10.21 0.21
N PHE A 194 6.64 -10.04 -0.23
CA PHE A 194 7.00 -9.06 -1.27
C PHE A 194 6.29 -9.33 -2.60
N LEU A 195 6.19 -10.59 -3.01
CA LEU A 195 5.42 -10.95 -4.20
C LEU A 195 3.94 -10.57 -4.05
N ALA A 196 3.30 -10.94 -2.94
CA ALA A 196 1.88 -10.66 -2.75
C ALA A 196 1.58 -9.16 -2.60
N GLU A 197 2.41 -8.45 -1.85
CA GLU A 197 2.27 -7.01 -1.60
C GLU A 197 2.48 -6.19 -2.87
N THR A 198 3.39 -6.57 -3.76
CA THR A 198 3.54 -5.86 -5.05
C THR A 198 2.32 -6.02 -5.96
N PHE A 199 1.74 -7.22 -6.03
CA PHE A 199 0.47 -7.44 -6.74
C PHE A 199 -0.67 -6.64 -6.11
N LEU A 200 -0.77 -6.68 -4.78
CA LEU A 200 -1.76 -5.94 -4.01
C LEU A 200 -1.67 -4.44 -4.29
N LEU A 201 -0.47 -3.87 -4.19
CA LEU A 201 -0.24 -2.45 -4.38
C LEU A 201 -0.63 -1.99 -5.79
N GLN A 202 -0.38 -2.80 -6.83
CA GLN A 202 -0.81 -2.44 -8.18
C GLN A 202 -2.33 -2.36 -8.28
N ILE A 203 -3.02 -3.37 -7.75
CA ILE A 203 -4.48 -3.42 -7.76
C ILE A 203 -5.06 -2.22 -6.97
N LEU A 204 -4.51 -1.93 -5.79
CA LEU A 204 -4.88 -0.75 -5.00
C LEU A 204 -4.62 0.57 -5.75
N ALA A 205 -3.52 0.66 -6.49
CA ALA A 205 -3.20 1.85 -7.30
C ALA A 205 -4.21 2.06 -8.45
N HIS A 206 -4.98 1.04 -8.83
CA HIS A 206 -6.12 1.17 -9.73
C HIS A 206 -7.44 1.57 -9.03
N ASN A 207 -7.37 1.98 -7.75
CA ASN A 207 -8.49 2.35 -6.88
C ASN A 207 -9.49 1.21 -6.61
N GLU A 208 -9.05 -0.04 -6.71
CA GLU A 208 -9.88 -1.16 -6.28
C GLU A 208 -10.14 -1.11 -4.77
N PRO A 209 -11.33 -1.54 -4.30
CA PRO A 209 -11.60 -1.69 -2.88
C PRO A 209 -10.57 -2.63 -2.23
N PRO A 210 -10.03 -2.32 -1.03
CA PRO A 210 -8.98 -3.11 -0.39
C PRO A 210 -9.30 -4.61 -0.25
N LYS A 211 -10.55 -4.92 0.11
CA LYS A 211 -11.03 -6.30 0.21
C LYS A 211 -10.98 -7.03 -1.13
N HIS A 212 -11.50 -6.42 -2.18
CA HIS A 212 -11.46 -6.98 -3.53
C HIS A 212 -10.02 -7.18 -4.03
N ALA A 213 -9.12 -6.23 -3.72
CA ALA A 213 -7.71 -6.37 -4.06
C ALA A 213 -7.06 -7.58 -3.39
N VAL A 214 -7.32 -7.81 -2.10
CA VAL A 214 -6.85 -9.01 -1.38
C VAL A 214 -7.43 -10.30 -1.97
N ASP A 215 -8.71 -10.32 -2.33
CA ASP A 215 -9.34 -11.50 -2.94
C ASP A 215 -8.71 -11.86 -4.30
N LEU A 216 -8.39 -10.85 -5.12
CA LEU A 216 -7.69 -11.03 -6.38
C LEU A 216 -6.27 -11.57 -6.19
N VAL A 217 -5.52 -11.04 -5.21
CA VAL A 217 -4.19 -11.54 -4.86
C VAL A 217 -4.27 -12.99 -4.40
N ASN A 218 -5.20 -13.31 -3.49
CA ASN A 218 -5.39 -14.67 -2.99
C ASN A 218 -5.77 -15.66 -4.09
N LYS A 219 -6.59 -15.22 -5.06
CA LYS A 219 -6.96 -16.01 -6.23
C LYS A 219 -5.75 -16.24 -7.15
N ALA A 220 -4.98 -15.20 -7.44
CA ALA A 220 -3.80 -15.27 -8.29
C ALA A 220 -2.70 -16.15 -7.69
N LEU A 221 -2.49 -16.07 -6.37
CA LEU A 221 -1.47 -16.81 -5.64
C LEU A 221 -1.99 -18.14 -5.07
N LYS A 222 -3.21 -18.57 -5.41
CA LYS A 222 -3.77 -19.87 -5.02
C LYS A 222 -2.84 -21.06 -5.37
N PRO A 223 -2.12 -21.10 -6.50
CA PRO A 223 -1.15 -22.16 -6.78
C PRO A 223 -0.03 -22.24 -5.74
N MET A 224 0.26 -21.13 -5.05
CA MET A 224 1.35 -21.02 -4.08
C MET A 224 0.93 -21.38 -2.64
N LYS A 225 -0.30 -21.84 -2.41
CA LYS A 225 -0.85 -22.15 -1.08
C LYS A 225 0.00 -23.13 -0.24
N ASN A 226 0.74 -24.04 -0.87
CA ASN A 226 1.51 -25.09 -0.21
C ASN A 226 2.96 -24.69 0.13
N TYR A 227 3.43 -23.53 -0.35
CA TYR A 227 4.80 -23.05 -0.07
C TYR A 227 4.93 -22.40 1.31
N VAL A 228 3.80 -22.28 2.01
CA VAL A 228 3.67 -21.58 3.29
C VAL A 228 3.59 -22.60 4.42
N GLN A 229 2.54 -23.43 4.42
CA GLN A 229 2.39 -24.63 5.28
C GLN A 229 1.47 -25.64 4.56
N LYS A 230 1.73 -26.95 4.70
CA LYS A 230 1.05 -28.04 3.93
C LYS A 230 -0.48 -28.08 4.06
N SER A 231 -1.07 -27.47 5.09
CA SER A 231 -2.51 -27.50 5.39
C SER A 231 -3.30 -26.29 4.90
N ILE A 232 -2.63 -25.27 4.34
CA ILE A 232 -3.27 -24.02 3.96
C ILE A 232 -3.91 -24.14 2.56
N LYS A 233 -5.23 -23.95 2.46
CA LYS A 233 -5.99 -24.12 1.21
C LYS A 233 -5.96 -22.89 0.29
N THR A 234 -5.62 -21.72 0.81
CA THR A 234 -5.64 -20.41 0.13
C THR A 234 -4.47 -19.57 0.60
N PHE A 235 -3.95 -18.67 -0.24
CA PHE A 235 -2.94 -17.72 0.23
C PHE A 235 -3.47 -16.93 1.45
N PRO A 236 -2.68 -16.74 2.53
CA PRO A 236 -3.22 -16.38 3.84
C PRO A 236 -3.34 -14.87 4.08
N MET A 237 -3.46 -14.06 3.02
CA MET A 237 -3.65 -12.60 3.14
C MET A 237 -5.12 -12.28 3.45
N VAL A 238 -5.34 -11.32 4.35
CA VAL A 238 -6.68 -10.89 4.79
C VAL A 238 -6.78 -9.38 4.88
N CYS A 239 -8.00 -8.85 4.84
CA CYS A 239 -8.31 -7.42 4.88
C CYS A 239 -9.36 -7.16 5.98
N PHE A 240 -9.20 -6.07 6.71
CA PHE A 240 -10.14 -5.56 7.70
C PHE A 240 -10.54 -4.11 7.35
N PRO A 241 -11.79 -3.66 7.55
CA PRO A 241 -12.94 -4.51 7.86
C PRO A 241 -13.17 -5.52 6.73
N ASP A 242 -13.67 -6.70 7.10
CA ASP A 242 -13.92 -7.82 6.19
C ASP A 242 -15.08 -7.54 5.22
#